data_AF-A0A815BSG7-F1
#
_entry.id   AF-A0A815BSG7-F1
#
_cell.length_a   1.000
_cell.length_b   1.000
_cell.length_c   1.000
_cell.angle_alpha   90.00
_cell.angle_beta   90.00
_cell.angle_gamma   90.00
#
_symmetry.space_group_name_H-M   'P 1'
#
loop_
_entity.id
_entity.type
_entity.pdbx_description
1 polymer ?
#
loop_
_entity_poly.entity_id
_entity_poly.type
_entity_poly.pdbx_seq_one_letter_code
_entity_poly.pdbx_strand_id
1 'polypeptide(L)'
;MTSSTTTGRTVRKGGERKSKSVRAGVLFSVPRFHRYIKKSTPKSRVTMAAAVYTAAVVEYLTAEVLELSGNAAKDHKKQRINARHIFLAVSIDEELKKLLHGVTIPQGGVLPHINAFLLKSKSSSGDHSQAVQNTPVSRSNTATLARVPSALATKTSSTGAGGNKL
;
A
#
# COMPACT_ATOMS: atom_id res chain seq x y z
N MET A 1 -51.75 5.39 -57.33
CA MET A 1 -50.45 5.37 -56.64
C MET A 1 -50.50 6.35 -55.48
N THR A 2 -50.35 5.90 -54.24
CA THR A 2 -50.35 6.76 -53.04
C THR A 2 -49.04 6.55 -52.29
N SER A 3 -48.25 7.61 -52.20
CA SER A 3 -46.89 7.59 -51.66
C SER A 3 -46.87 7.53 -50.14
N SER A 4 -46.15 6.56 -49.58
CA SER A 4 -45.92 6.45 -48.14
C SER A 4 -44.82 7.42 -47.69
N THR A 5 -45.20 8.45 -46.92
CA THR A 5 -44.23 9.37 -46.29
C THR A 5 -43.40 8.62 -45.24
N THR A 6 -42.21 8.18 -45.64
CA THR A 6 -41.26 7.55 -44.71
C THR A 6 -40.54 8.65 -43.91
N THR A 7 -40.98 8.86 -42.67
CA THR A 7 -40.34 9.81 -41.74
C THR A 7 -38.91 9.37 -41.43
N GLY A 8 -37.94 9.99 -42.10
CA GLY A 8 -36.53 9.63 -42.03
C GLY A 8 -35.92 9.84 -40.65
N ARG A 9 -35.91 8.79 -39.81
CA ARG A 9 -35.16 8.80 -38.55
C ARG A 9 -33.66 8.75 -38.85
N THR A 10 -33.01 9.91 -38.84
CA THR A 10 -31.56 10.01 -39.00
C THR A 10 -30.83 9.26 -37.88
N VAL A 11 -30.36 8.05 -38.17
CA VAL A 11 -29.48 7.29 -37.29
C VAL A 11 -28.13 8.00 -37.26
N ARG A 12 -27.99 8.97 -36.35
CA ARG A 12 -26.70 9.60 -36.07
C ARG A 12 -25.68 8.50 -35.76
N LYS A 13 -24.63 8.42 -36.58
CA LYS A 13 -23.54 7.44 -36.45
C LYS A 13 -22.92 7.63 -35.06
N GLY A 14 -23.33 6.77 -34.12
CA GLY A 14 -23.07 6.99 -32.70
C GLY A 14 -21.58 6.96 -32.41
N GLY A 15 -21.07 8.05 -31.82
CA GLY A 15 -19.68 8.12 -31.37
C GLY A 15 -19.33 7.00 -30.38
N GLU A 16 -18.03 6.75 -30.23
CA GLU A 16 -17.48 5.63 -29.45
C GLU A 16 -18.14 5.49 -28.07
N ARG A 17 -18.78 4.34 -27.82
CA ARG A 17 -19.53 4.07 -26.59
C ARG A 17 -18.61 3.72 -25.42
N LYS A 18 -17.91 4.73 -24.87
CA LYS A 18 -17.10 4.57 -23.65
C LYS A 18 -17.94 4.02 -22.49
N SER A 19 -17.43 2.98 -21.83
CA SER A 19 -18.10 2.29 -20.72
C SER A 19 -18.24 3.18 -19.47
N LYS A 20 -19.14 2.82 -18.54
CA LYS A 20 -19.31 3.58 -17.29
C LYS A 20 -18.06 3.53 -16.39
N SER A 21 -17.30 2.44 -16.42
CA SER A 21 -16.02 2.32 -15.71
C SER A 21 -14.96 3.25 -16.32
N VAL A 22 -14.79 3.22 -17.65
CA VAL A 22 -13.84 4.10 -18.37
C VAL A 22 -14.17 5.57 -18.15
N ARG A 23 -15.45 5.95 -18.13
CA ARG A 23 -15.88 7.32 -17.82
C ARG A 23 -15.65 7.73 -16.35
N ALA A 24 -15.53 6.77 -15.44
CA ALA A 24 -15.33 7.00 -14.02
C ALA A 24 -13.86 6.83 -13.58
N GLY A 25 -12.94 6.47 -14.49
CA GLY A 25 -11.52 6.30 -14.20
C GLY A 25 -11.17 5.06 -13.37
N VAL A 26 -12.06 4.06 -13.30
CA VAL A 26 -11.89 2.85 -12.48
C VAL A 26 -11.73 1.60 -13.37
N LEU A 27 -10.84 0.68 -12.98
CA LEU A 27 -10.69 -0.64 -13.60
C LEU A 27 -11.89 -1.54 -13.32
N PHE A 28 -12.51 -1.40 -12.14
CA PHE A 28 -13.58 -2.26 -11.65
C PHE A 28 -14.92 -1.97 -12.36
N SER A 29 -15.73 -3.02 -12.51
CA SER A 29 -16.93 -2.98 -13.37
C SER A 29 -18.12 -2.30 -12.70
N VAL A 30 -18.22 -0.97 -12.82
CA VAL A 30 -19.32 -0.13 -12.30
C VAL A 30 -20.72 -0.69 -12.64
N PRO A 31 -21.02 -1.17 -13.88
CA PRO A 31 -22.33 -1.77 -14.17
C PRO A 31 -22.61 -3.05 -13.39
N ARG A 32 -21.57 -3.84 -13.07
CA ARG A 32 -21.68 -5.07 -12.29
C ARG A 32 -21.98 -4.74 -10.82
N PHE A 33 -21.28 -3.77 -10.23
CA PHE A 33 -21.58 -3.25 -8.90
C PHE A 33 -23.01 -2.68 -8.81
N HIS A 34 -23.45 -1.86 -9.77
CA HIS A 34 -24.82 -1.33 -9.78
C HIS A 34 -25.89 -2.42 -9.76
N ARG A 35 -25.69 -3.49 -10.55
CA ARG A 35 -26.58 -4.66 -10.57
C ARG A 35 -26.57 -5.42 -9.24
N TYR A 36 -25.41 -5.60 -8.61
CA TYR A 36 -25.31 -6.31 -7.33
C TYR A 36 -25.94 -5.52 -6.18
N ILE A 37 -25.70 -4.22 -6.09
CA ILE A 37 -26.31 -3.35 -5.05
C ILE A 37 -27.85 -3.34 -5.21
N LYS A 38 -28.36 -3.27 -6.45
CA LYS A 38 -29.82 -3.40 -6.71
C LYS A 38 -30.37 -4.77 -6.31
N LYS A 39 -29.61 -5.86 -6.52
CA LYS A 39 -30.02 -7.22 -6.14
C LYS A 39 -30.05 -7.39 -4.62
N SER A 40 -29.11 -6.80 -3.88
CA SER A 40 -29.09 -6.88 -2.41
C SER A 40 -30.05 -5.91 -1.72
N THR A 41 -30.46 -4.83 -2.38
CA THR A 41 -31.35 -3.79 -1.81
C THR A 41 -32.62 -3.56 -2.66
N PRO A 42 -33.48 -4.58 -2.86
CA PRO A 42 -34.60 -4.51 -3.81
C PRO A 42 -35.65 -3.44 -3.50
N LYS A 43 -35.75 -3.00 -2.23
CA LYS A 43 -36.65 -1.93 -1.79
C LYS A 43 -36.08 -0.51 -1.97
N SER A 44 -34.80 -0.38 -2.33
CA SER A 44 -34.07 0.90 -2.35
C SER A 44 -33.73 1.38 -3.76
N ARG A 45 -33.82 2.70 -3.98
CA ARG A 45 -33.38 3.31 -5.25
C ARG A 45 -31.86 3.50 -5.26
N VAL A 46 -31.17 2.71 -6.08
CA VAL A 46 -29.70 2.78 -6.23
C VAL A 46 -29.30 3.72 -7.36
N THR A 47 -28.65 4.83 -7.03
CA THR A 47 -28.09 5.79 -8.00
C THR A 47 -26.86 5.23 -8.72
N MET A 48 -26.47 5.83 -9.85
CA MET A 48 -25.22 5.44 -10.50
C MET A 48 -23.98 5.86 -9.70
N ALA A 49 -24.05 6.99 -8.98
CA ALA A 49 -22.95 7.48 -8.15
C ALA A 49 -22.58 6.48 -7.04
N ALA A 50 -23.58 5.88 -6.38
CA ALA A 50 -23.35 4.84 -5.38
C ALA A 50 -22.54 3.66 -5.95
N ALA A 51 -22.84 3.21 -7.18
CA ALA A 51 -22.10 2.12 -7.82
C ALA A 51 -20.69 2.51 -8.28
N VAL A 52 -20.45 3.77 -8.65
CA VAL A 52 -19.09 4.29 -8.92
C VAL A 52 -18.28 4.32 -7.63
N TYR A 53 -18.86 4.88 -6.55
CA TYR A 53 -18.21 4.96 -5.24
C TYR A 53 -17.86 3.56 -4.69
N THR A 54 -18.80 2.61 -4.72
CA THR A 54 -18.52 1.22 -4.31
C THR A 54 -17.43 0.58 -5.15
N ALA A 55 -17.43 0.78 -6.48
CA ALA A 55 -16.39 0.23 -7.35
C ALA A 55 -15.01 0.80 -7.01
N ALA A 56 -14.91 2.13 -6.82
CA ALA A 56 -13.66 2.81 -6.49
C ALA A 56 -13.11 2.38 -5.12
N VAL A 57 -13.95 2.28 -4.08
CA VAL A 57 -13.53 1.85 -2.73
C VAL A 57 -13.04 0.40 -2.75
N VAL A 58 -13.74 -0.51 -3.44
CA VAL A 58 -13.31 -1.92 -3.51
C VAL A 58 -12.05 -2.07 -4.38
N GLU A 59 -11.88 -1.25 -5.43
CA GLU A 59 -10.66 -1.20 -6.23
C GLU A 59 -9.46 -0.72 -5.39
N TYR A 60 -9.64 0.36 -4.61
CA TYR A 60 -8.61 0.86 -3.68
C TYR A 60 -8.20 -0.20 -2.65
N LEU A 61 -9.15 -0.80 -1.93
CA LEU A 61 -8.86 -1.86 -0.96
C LEU A 61 -8.20 -3.10 -1.60
N THR A 62 -8.56 -3.43 -2.85
CA THR A 62 -7.92 -4.52 -3.59
C THR A 62 -6.46 -4.16 -3.95
N ALA A 63 -6.21 -2.92 -4.37
CA ALA A 63 -4.87 -2.44 -4.67
C ALA A 63 -3.96 -2.46 -3.44
N GLU A 64 -4.44 -1.96 -2.29
CA GLU A 64 -3.69 -1.95 -1.02
C GLU A 64 -3.28 -3.36 -0.58
N VAL A 65 -4.22 -4.31 -0.57
CA VAL A 65 -3.93 -5.72 -0.25
C VAL A 65 -2.94 -6.34 -1.25
N LEU A 66 -3.04 -6.01 -2.54
CA LEU A 66 -2.14 -6.53 -3.57
C LEU A 66 -0.73 -5.94 -3.49
N GLU A 67 -0.58 -4.66 -3.16
CA GLU A 67 0.72 -3.99 -2.97
C GLU A 67 1.47 -4.62 -1.79
N LEU A 68 0.84 -4.69 -0.62
CA LEU A 68 1.42 -5.31 0.57
C LEU A 68 1.71 -6.81 0.35
N SER A 69 0.82 -7.54 -0.35
CA SER A 69 1.04 -8.95 -0.71
C SER A 69 2.16 -9.13 -1.73
N GLY A 70 2.36 -8.17 -2.64
CA GLY A 70 3.44 -8.13 -3.62
C GLY A 70 4.80 -7.93 -2.94
N ASN A 71 4.85 -7.01 -1.97
CA ASN A 71 6.02 -6.79 -1.13
C ASN A 71 6.36 -8.03 -0.29
N ALA A 72 5.38 -8.65 0.38
CA ALA A 72 5.59 -9.91 1.11
C ALA A 72 6.06 -11.07 0.19
N ALA A 73 5.58 -11.14 -1.06
CA ALA A 73 6.05 -12.12 -2.04
C ALA A 73 7.52 -11.87 -2.45
N LYS A 74 7.88 -10.60 -2.65
CA LYS A 74 9.23 -10.16 -3.01
C LYS A 74 10.24 -10.46 -1.89
N ASP A 75 9.88 -10.21 -0.63
CA ASP A 75 10.70 -10.54 0.54
C ASP A 75 10.97 -12.04 0.65
N HIS A 76 9.95 -12.85 0.33
CA HIS A 76 10.06 -14.31 0.20
C HIS A 76 10.77 -14.80 -1.07
N LYS A 77 11.31 -13.88 -1.89
CA LYS A 77 11.98 -14.16 -3.18
C LYS A 77 11.09 -14.93 -4.15
N LYS A 78 9.79 -14.64 -4.18
CA LYS A 78 8.79 -15.23 -5.08
C LYS A 78 8.18 -14.16 -6.00
N GLN A 79 8.02 -14.50 -7.28
CA GLN A 79 7.35 -13.63 -8.25
C GLN A 79 5.82 -13.76 -8.26
N ARG A 80 5.26 -14.74 -7.53
CA ARG A 80 3.82 -15.02 -7.50
C ARG A 80 3.27 -14.86 -6.08
N ILE A 81 2.21 -14.06 -5.94
CA ILE A 81 1.43 -13.95 -4.72
C ILE A 81 0.73 -15.29 -4.45
N ASN A 82 0.78 -15.75 -3.19
CA ASN A 82 0.07 -16.93 -2.71
C ASN A 82 -0.73 -16.55 -1.44
N ALA A 83 -1.53 -17.49 -0.91
CA ALA A 83 -2.33 -17.25 0.29
C ALA A 83 -1.49 -16.85 1.51
N ARG A 84 -0.25 -17.34 1.64
CA ARG A 84 0.68 -16.96 2.70
C ARG A 84 1.08 -15.48 2.61
N HIS A 85 1.34 -14.95 1.41
CA HIS A 85 1.70 -13.54 1.22
C HIS A 85 0.52 -12.61 1.56
N ILE A 86 -0.70 -13.00 1.18
CA ILE A 86 -1.93 -12.27 1.55
C ILE A 86 -2.14 -12.30 3.08
N PHE A 87 -1.97 -13.46 3.71
CA PHE A 87 -2.07 -13.58 5.16
C PHE A 87 -1.04 -12.71 5.89
N LEU A 88 0.21 -12.68 5.43
CA LEU A 88 1.26 -11.86 6.03
C LEU A 88 0.96 -10.37 5.88
N ALA A 89 0.59 -9.91 4.68
CA ALA A 89 0.17 -8.53 4.43
C ALA A 89 -0.94 -8.08 5.39
N VAL A 90 -2.02 -8.86 5.47
CA VAL A 90 -3.18 -8.59 6.35
C VAL A 90 -2.83 -8.68 7.84
N SER A 91 -1.87 -9.52 8.25
CA SER A 91 -1.55 -9.71 9.67
C SER A 91 -0.54 -8.71 10.22
N ILE A 92 0.25 -8.09 9.34
CA ILE A 92 1.27 -7.07 9.65
C ILE A 92 0.66 -5.67 9.65
N ASP A 93 -0.28 -5.40 8.74
CA ASP A 93 -0.98 -4.11 8.69
C ASP A 93 -2.13 -4.02 9.72
N GLU A 94 -2.19 -2.94 10.50
CA GLU A 94 -3.17 -2.79 11.58
C GLU A 94 -4.59 -2.53 11.07
N GLU A 95 -4.75 -1.78 9.98
CA GLU A 95 -6.06 -1.40 9.44
C GLU A 95 -6.74 -2.59 8.76
N LEU A 96 -6.01 -3.33 7.92
CA LEU A 96 -6.46 -4.56 7.27
C LEU A 96 -6.75 -5.67 8.29
N LYS A 97 -5.92 -5.83 9.32
CA LYS A 97 -6.16 -6.79 10.40
C LYS A 97 -7.45 -6.50 11.16
N LYS A 98 -7.75 -5.22 11.40
CA LYS A 98 -8.99 -4.77 12.03
C LYS A 98 -10.19 -4.94 11.10
N LEU A 99 -10.06 -4.59 9.82
CA LEU A 99 -11.10 -4.72 8.80
C LEU A 99 -11.48 -6.18 8.54
N LEU A 100 -10.51 -7.10 8.58
CA LEU A 100 -10.67 -8.53 8.32
C LEU A 100 -10.72 -9.37 9.61
N HIS A 101 -11.06 -8.74 10.74
CA HIS A 101 -11.21 -9.45 12.01
C HIS A 101 -12.28 -10.56 11.92
N GLY A 102 -11.89 -11.80 12.23
CA GLY A 102 -12.74 -12.98 12.12
C GLY A 102 -12.76 -13.65 10.73
N VAL A 103 -12.01 -13.14 9.75
CA VAL A 103 -11.87 -13.76 8.42
C VAL A 103 -10.73 -14.79 8.42
N THR A 104 -11.05 -16.04 8.09
CA THR A 104 -10.04 -17.09 7.90
C THR A 104 -9.52 -17.09 6.47
N ILE A 105 -8.21 -16.87 6.29
CA ILE A 105 -7.54 -17.00 4.99
C ILE A 105 -7.05 -18.45 4.82
N PRO A 106 -7.68 -19.28 3.96
CA PRO A 106 -7.25 -20.66 3.75
C PRO A 106 -5.84 -20.71 3.16
N GLN A 107 -5.01 -21.65 3.62
CA GLN A 107 -3.59 -21.76 3.25
C GLN A 107 -2.72 -20.54 3.65
N GLY A 108 -3.20 -19.67 4.54
CA GLY A 108 -2.44 -18.52 5.06
C GLY A 108 -1.39 -18.86 6.13
N GLY A 109 -1.60 -19.93 6.90
CA GLY A 109 -0.77 -20.26 8.07
C GLY A 109 -0.96 -19.26 9.23
N VAL A 110 0.05 -19.12 10.10
CA VAL A 110 0.07 -18.16 11.23
C VAL A 110 1.34 -17.32 11.23
N LEU A 111 1.35 -16.16 11.89
CA LEU A 111 2.59 -15.39 12.07
C LEU A 111 3.59 -16.22 12.91
N PRO A 112 4.89 -16.28 12.56
CA PRO A 112 5.88 -16.97 13.37
C PRO A 112 6.00 -16.29 14.74
N HIS A 113 5.60 -17.00 15.79
CA HIS A 113 5.70 -16.52 17.17
C HIS A 113 5.91 -17.70 18.11
N ILE A 114 6.87 -17.56 19.04
CA ILE A 114 7.19 -18.56 20.06
C ILE A 114 7.17 -17.84 21.41
N ASN A 115 6.35 -18.32 22.33
CA ASN A 115 6.30 -17.79 23.70
C ASN A 115 7.67 -17.98 24.38
N ALA A 116 8.16 -16.95 25.08
CA ALA A 116 9.50 -16.94 25.67
C ALA A 116 9.77 -18.13 26.61
N PHE A 117 8.75 -18.63 27.32
CA PHE A 117 8.83 -19.81 28.20
C PHE A 117 9.17 -21.12 27.45
N LEU A 118 8.86 -21.22 26.16
CA LEU A 118 9.15 -22.39 25.33
C LEU A 118 10.58 -22.36 24.74
N LEU A 119 11.31 -21.26 24.93
CA LEU A 119 12.71 -21.18 24.55
C LEU A 119 13.55 -21.96 25.55
N LYS A 120 14.50 -22.77 25.05
CA LYS A 120 15.44 -23.49 25.90
C LYS A 120 16.19 -22.51 26.80
N SER A 121 16.10 -22.69 28.12
CA SER A 121 16.87 -21.87 29.05
C SER A 121 18.37 -22.03 28.76
N LYS A 122 19.08 -20.91 28.60
CA LYS A 122 20.53 -20.91 28.40
C LYS A 122 21.24 -21.28 29.71
N SER A 123 21.37 -22.58 29.98
CA SER A 123 22.43 -23.09 30.83
C SER A 123 23.70 -23.28 29.99
N SER A 124 24.78 -22.60 30.40
CA SER A 124 26.17 -22.72 29.91
C SER A 124 26.40 -22.74 28.38
N SER A 125 26.79 -21.59 27.84
CA SER A 125 27.87 -21.46 26.83
C SER A 125 28.20 -19.97 26.66
N GLY A 126 29.48 -19.64 26.73
CA GLY A 126 29.96 -18.26 26.66
C GLY A 126 30.01 -17.68 25.24
N ASP A 127 30.02 -16.35 25.23
CA ASP A 127 30.41 -15.45 24.14
C ASP A 127 29.45 -15.17 22.95
N HIS A 128 29.69 -14.01 22.36
CA HIS A 128 28.87 -13.15 21.49
C HIS A 128 27.88 -13.80 20.49
N SER A 129 26.61 -13.37 20.58
CA SER A 129 25.89 -12.68 19.48
C SER A 129 24.47 -12.26 19.89
N GLN A 130 24.17 -10.95 19.83
CA GLN A 130 22.79 -10.48 19.81
C GLN A 130 22.19 -10.66 18.41
N ALA A 131 21.51 -11.78 18.18
CA ALA A 131 20.72 -12.01 16.97
C ALA A 131 19.34 -11.31 17.09
N VAL A 132 19.34 -9.97 17.09
CA VAL A 132 18.14 -9.18 16.80
C VAL A 132 17.81 -9.41 15.32
N GLN A 133 16.81 -10.23 15.01
CA GLN A 133 16.30 -10.34 13.64
C GLN A 133 15.38 -9.16 13.30
N ASN A 134 16.00 -7.99 13.16
CA ASN A 134 15.49 -6.94 12.29
C ASN A 134 15.73 -7.38 10.84
N THR A 135 14.71 -7.41 10.00
CA THR A 135 14.90 -7.38 8.54
C THR A 135 15.17 -5.93 8.11
N PRO A 136 16.14 -5.69 7.21
CA PRO A 136 16.59 -4.33 6.90
C PRO A 136 15.64 -3.61 5.94
N VAL A 137 15.14 -2.45 6.36
CA VAL A 137 14.54 -1.46 5.45
C VAL A 137 15.68 -0.85 4.63
N SER A 138 15.84 -1.28 3.38
CA SER A 138 16.85 -0.73 2.47
C SER A 138 16.49 0.70 2.05
N ARG A 139 17.01 1.70 2.76
CA ARG A 139 17.07 3.09 2.29
C ARG A 139 18.43 3.31 1.64
N SER A 140 18.43 3.59 0.34
CA SER A 140 19.64 3.83 -0.45
C SER A 140 20.36 5.12 -0.04
N ASN A 141 21.68 5.06 -0.02
CA ASN A 141 22.56 6.17 0.36
C ASN A 141 22.36 7.43 -0.51
N THR A 142 22.12 8.57 0.12
CA THR A 142 22.50 9.88 -0.45
C THR A 142 23.89 10.24 0.04
N ALA A 143 24.89 10.24 -0.84
CA ALA A 143 26.27 10.51 -0.47
C ALA A 143 26.52 11.99 -0.17
N THR A 144 26.96 12.25 1.07
CA THR A 144 28.07 13.12 1.46
C THR A 144 28.37 14.33 0.55
N LEU A 145 27.93 15.53 0.98
CA LEU A 145 28.64 16.79 0.72
C LEU A 145 29.31 17.25 2.02
N ALA A 146 30.58 17.63 1.93
CA ALA A 146 31.46 17.75 3.09
C ALA A 146 31.16 18.96 3.99
N ARG A 147 31.30 18.77 5.31
CA ARG A 147 31.49 19.85 6.27
C ARG A 147 32.55 19.43 7.30
N VAL A 148 33.69 20.11 7.26
CA VAL A 148 34.80 19.92 8.21
C VAL A 148 34.42 20.55 9.56
N PRO A 149 34.54 19.84 10.70
CA PRO A 149 34.43 20.44 12.03
C PRO A 149 35.78 21.04 12.46
N SER A 150 35.75 22.28 12.99
CA SER A 150 36.94 23.02 13.43
C SER A 150 37.11 22.99 14.97
N ALA A 151 38.34 22.66 15.40
CA ALA A 151 38.87 22.48 16.76
C ALA A 151 40.40 22.25 16.63
N LEU A 152 41.30 22.40 17.62
CA LEU A 152 41.37 23.07 18.93
C LEU A 152 42.84 22.84 19.43
N ALA A 153 43.68 23.80 19.85
CA ALA A 153 43.65 25.27 19.89
C ALA A 153 45.08 25.83 20.16
N THR A 154 45.18 27.10 20.59
CA THR A 154 46.25 27.73 21.40
C THR A 154 47.62 28.15 20.81
N LYS A 155 47.93 29.43 21.13
CA LYS A 155 49.26 30.02 21.45
C LYS A 155 50.26 30.26 20.32
N THR A 156 50.11 31.42 19.67
CA THR A 156 51.25 32.23 19.20
C THR A 156 51.74 33.14 20.35
N SER A 157 53.05 33.25 20.51
CA SER A 157 53.70 34.19 21.43
C SER A 157 54.59 35.15 20.65
N SER A 158 54.11 36.38 20.41
CA SER A 158 54.93 37.46 19.86
C SER A 158 54.37 38.84 20.24
N THR A 159 55.00 39.43 21.25
CA THR A 159 55.44 40.83 21.29
C THR A 159 54.49 41.95 20.82
N GLY A 160 54.08 42.80 21.76
CA GLY A 160 54.29 44.25 21.59
C GLY A 160 53.07 45.19 21.50
N ALA A 161 53.08 46.17 22.41
CA ALA A 161 52.61 47.55 22.24
C ALA A 161 51.11 47.87 21.98
N GLY A 162 50.50 48.49 23.00
CA GLY A 162 49.96 49.85 22.85
C GLY A 162 48.44 50.04 22.76
N GLY A 163 47.94 51.09 23.42
CA GLY A 163 46.85 51.90 22.83
C GLY A 163 45.44 51.79 23.41
N ASN A 164 45.29 52.13 24.69
CA ASN A 164 44.13 52.74 25.37
C ASN A 164 43.07 53.50 24.51
N LYS A 165 41.83 53.60 25.03
CA LYS A 165 40.70 54.51 24.66
C LYS A 165 39.98 54.20 23.32
N LEU A 166 38.65 54.31 23.19
CA LEU A 166 37.56 54.83 24.06
C LEU A 166 36.45 53.80 24.27
#